data_AF-A0A1N7HN96-F1
#
_entry.id   AF-A0A1N7HN96-F1
#
_cell.length_a   1.000
_cell.length_b   1.000
_cell.length_c   1.000
_cell.angle_alpha   90.00
_cell.angle_beta   90.00
_cell.angle_gamma   90.00
#
_symmetry.space_group_name_H-M   'P 1'
#
loop_
_entity.id
_entity.type
_entity.pdbx_description
1 polymer ?
#
loop_
_entity_poly.entity_id
_entity_poly.type
_entity_poly.pdbx_seq_one_letter_code
_entity_poly.pdbx_strand_id
1 'polypeptide(L)'
;MIGWCRRHIEATSLILLSISIGAVWMLAELTDEVVEGSTRDLDRDVLLLLRTPGDLSDPIGPWWLEEMGRDITALGGVAVLTITTLIIEVVPENRTVG
;
A
#
# COMPACT_ATOMS: atom_id res chain seq x y z
N MET A 1 27.68 18.21 22.59
CA MET A 1 27.00 16.93 22.29
C MET A 1 25.51 17.08 21.95
N ILE A 2 24.77 18.03 22.55
CA ILE A 2 23.32 18.24 22.35
C ILE A 2 22.94 18.73 20.93
N GLY A 3 23.80 19.54 20.28
CA GLY A 3 23.51 20.08 18.93
C GLY A 3 23.54 19.04 17.81
N TRP A 4 24.28 17.94 17.96
CA TRP A 4 24.35 16.87 16.97
C TRP A 4 23.07 16.03 16.98
N CYS A 5 22.55 15.68 18.16
CA CYS A 5 21.26 14.98 18.32
C CYS A 5 20.09 15.81 17.76
N ARG A 6 20.07 17.11 18.05
CA ARG A 6 19.00 18.00 17.61
C ARG A 6 18.96 18.15 16.08
N ARG A 7 20.11 18.31 15.43
CA ARG A 7 20.17 18.45 13.97
C ARG A 7 19.74 17.19 13.20
N HIS A 8 20.05 16.01 13.74
CA HIS A 8 19.59 14.74 13.14
C HIS A 8 18.07 14.55 13.27
N ILE A 9 17.50 14.87 14.43
CA ILE A 9 16.05 14.76 14.65
C ILE A 9 15.28 15.78 13.78
N GLU A 10 15.77 17.02 13.68
CA GLU A 10 15.20 18.04 12.80
C GLU A 10 15.26 17.59 11.34
N ALA A 11 16.41 17.11 10.86
CA ALA A 11 16.57 16.63 9.48
C ALA A 11 15.66 15.42 9.19
N THR A 12 15.59 14.44 10.09
CA THR A 12 14.70 13.28 9.91
C THR A 12 13.23 13.70 9.84
N SER A 13 12.79 14.61 10.71
CA SER A 13 11.41 15.11 10.69
C SER A 13 11.09 15.86 9.39
N LEU A 14 12.02 16.66 8.89
CA LEU A 14 11.87 17.39 7.62
C LEU A 14 11.86 16.43 6.42
N ILE A 15 12.67 15.37 6.44
CA ILE A 15 12.67 14.35 5.39
C ILE A 15 11.32 13.61 5.38
N LEU A 16 10.83 13.16 6.53
CA LEU A 16 9.54 12.47 6.63
C LEU A 16 8.38 13.37 6.18
N LEU A 17 8.40 14.64 6.58
CA LEU A 17 7.41 15.62 6.15
C LEU A 17 7.49 15.84 4.62
N SER A 18 8.69 15.99 4.07
CA SER A 18 8.90 16.17 2.64
C SER A 18 8.44 14.95 1.83
N ILE A 19 8.68 13.73 2.34
CA ILE A 19 8.19 12.49 1.71
C ILE A 19 6.66 12.46 1.76
N SER A 20 6.06 12.82 2.89
CA SER A 20 4.60 12.79 3.05
C SER A 20 3.93 13.79 2.11
N ILE A 21 4.44 15.03 2.04
CA ILE A 21 3.95 16.06 1.11
C ILE A 21 4.14 15.61 -0.35
N GLY A 22 5.33 15.09 -0.68
CA GLY A 22 5.61 14.57 -2.01
C GLY A 22 4.68 13.42 -2.42
N ALA A 23 4.39 12.50 -1.50
CA ALA A 23 3.48 11.39 -1.74
C ALA A 23 2.04 11.86 -1.98
N VAL A 24 1.54 12.81 -1.18
CA VAL A 24 0.20 13.38 -1.37
C VAL A 24 0.11 14.16 -2.68
N TRP A 25 1.13 14.95 -3.01
CA TRP A 25 1.16 15.72 -4.25
C TRP A 25 1.24 14.81 -5.48
N MET A 26 2.12 13.80 -5.46
CA MET A 26 2.21 12.79 -6.51
C MET A 26 0.88 12.05 -6.71
N LEU A 27 0.19 11.71 -5.62
CA LEU A 27 -1.12 11.07 -5.68
C LEU A 27 -2.20 11.99 -6.25
N ALA A 28 -2.18 13.28 -5.92
CA ALA A 28 -3.09 14.27 -6.48
C ALA A 28 -2.91 14.40 -7.99
N GLU A 29 -1.67 14.50 -8.47
CA GLU A 29 -1.35 14.58 -9.90
C GLU A 29 -1.82 13.32 -10.66
N LEU A 30 -1.53 12.14 -10.11
CA LEU A 30 -2.00 10.88 -10.67
C LEU A 30 -3.53 10.80 -10.72
N THR A 31 -4.21 11.32 -9.69
CA THR A 31 -5.67 11.33 -9.64
C THR A 31 -6.26 12.25 -10.71
N ASP A 32 -5.64 13.40 -10.95
CA ASP A 32 -6.08 14.34 -11.98
C ASP A 32 -6.03 13.70 -13.37
N GLU A 33 -4.93 13.02 -13.70
CA GLU A 33 -4.76 12.25 -14.94
C GLU A 33 -5.82 11.13 -15.08
N VAL A 34 -6.13 10.42 -13.99
CA VAL A 34 -7.18 9.37 -13.97
C VAL A 34 -8.58 9.95 -14.19
N VAL A 35 -8.85 11.13 -13.65
CA VAL A 35 -10.13 11.83 -13.82
C VAL A 35 -10.27 12.39 -15.23
N GLU A 36 -9.20 12.99 -15.77
CA GLU A 36 -9.13 13.50 -17.14
C GLU A 36 -9.30 12.36 -18.16
N GLY A 37 -8.88 11.14 -17.78
CA GLY A 37 -9.22 9.91 -18.47
C GLY A 37 -8.26 9.51 -19.59
N SER A 38 -7.15 10.23 -19.73
CA SER A 38 -6.01 9.88 -20.58
C SER A 38 -5.35 8.54 -20.22
N THR A 39 -5.47 8.10 -18.96
CA THR A 39 -5.01 6.78 -18.50
C THR A 39 -6.01 5.66 -18.74
N ARG A 40 -7.26 5.95 -19.15
CA ARG A 40 -8.31 4.92 -19.31
C ARG A 40 -7.99 3.88 -20.36
N ASP A 41 -7.37 4.30 -21.46
CA ASP A 41 -6.98 3.38 -22.54
C ASP A 41 -5.86 2.45 -22.07
N LEU A 42 -4.88 2.99 -21.33
CA LEU A 42 -3.83 2.19 -20.70
C LEU A 42 -4.40 1.22 -19.66
N ASP A 43 -5.26 1.68 -18.75
CA ASP A 43 -5.87 0.85 -17.71
C ASP A 43 -6.66 -0.29 -18.35
N ARG A 44 -7.44 0.02 -19.39
CA ARG A 44 -8.20 -0.98 -20.15
C ARG A 44 -7.28 -1.98 -20.82
N ASP A 45 -6.23 -1.52 -21.49
CA ASP A 45 -5.28 -2.39 -22.17
C ASP A 45 -4.56 -3.31 -21.18
N VAL A 46 -4.15 -2.78 -20.01
CA VAL A 46 -3.54 -3.56 -18.93
C VAL A 46 -4.52 -4.60 -18.38
N LEU A 47 -5.78 -4.21 -18.10
CA LEU A 47 -6.80 -5.13 -17.61
C LEU A 47 -7.11 -6.24 -18.63
N LEU A 48 -7.19 -5.91 -19.92
CA LEU A 48 -7.41 -6.89 -20.99
C LEU A 48 -6.20 -7.78 -21.21
N LEU A 49 -4.98 -7.28 -21.02
CA LEU A 49 -3.75 -8.07 -21.10
C LEU A 49 -3.68 -9.14 -20.01
N LEU A 50 -4.33 -8.91 -18.87
CA LEU A 50 -4.45 -9.85 -17.76
C LEU A 50 -5.69 -10.76 -17.89
N ARG A 51 -6.43 -10.72 -19.01
CA ARG A 51 -7.70 -11.44 -19.17
C ARG A 51 -7.75 -12.34 -20.38
N THR A 52 -8.38 -13.51 -20.22
CA THR A 52 -8.49 -14.48 -21.31
C THR A 52 -9.32 -13.89 -22.46
N PRO A 53 -8.80 -13.91 -23.71
CA PRO A 53 -9.54 -13.39 -24.85
C PRO A 53 -10.88 -14.13 -25.04
N GLY A 54 -11.99 -13.41 -24.93
CA GLY A 54 -13.35 -13.97 -25.08
C GLY A 54 -14.06 -14.30 -23.77
N ASP A 55 -13.36 -14.35 -22.63
CA ASP A 55 -13.98 -14.44 -21.30
C ASP A 55 -13.34 -13.43 -20.33
N LEU A 56 -14.06 -12.31 -20.15
CA LEU A 56 -13.67 -11.27 -19.19
C LEU A 56 -13.87 -11.69 -17.73
N SER A 57 -14.28 -12.92 -17.44
CA SER A 57 -14.39 -13.49 -16.09
C SER A 57 -13.16 -14.31 -15.69
N ASP A 58 -12.28 -14.63 -16.65
CA ASP A 58 -11.12 -15.50 -16.44
C ASP A 58 -9.78 -14.73 -16.52
N PRO A 59 -9.02 -14.60 -15.41
CA PRO A 59 -7.69 -13.99 -15.43
C PRO A 59 -6.64 -14.88 -16.08
N ILE A 60 -5.73 -14.28 -16.84
CA ILE A 60 -4.59 -14.99 -17.42
C ILE A 60 -3.60 -15.29 -16.30
N GLY A 61 -3.45 -16.57 -15.96
CA GLY A 61 -2.43 -17.05 -15.03
C GLY A 61 -2.55 -18.53 -14.72
N PRO A 62 -1.48 -19.18 -14.23
CA PRO A 62 -1.58 -20.52 -13.67
C PRO A 62 -2.36 -20.47 -12.35
N TRP A 63 -3.14 -21.52 -12.06
CA TRP A 63 -4.03 -21.62 -10.89
C TRP A 63 -3.40 -21.22 -9.54
N TRP A 64 -2.12 -21.52 -9.34
CA TRP A 64 -1.42 -21.19 -8.09
C TRP A 64 -1.23 -19.68 -7.90
N LEU A 65 -1.11 -18.91 -8.99
CA LEU A 65 -0.90 -17.45 -8.92
C LEU A 65 -2.20 -16.74 -8.53
N GLU A 66 -3.34 -17.22 -9.04
CA GLU A 66 -4.65 -16.69 -8.66
C GLU A 66 -4.93 -16.92 -7.17
N GLU A 67 -4.67 -18.13 -6.67
CA GLU A 67 -4.89 -18.45 -5.26
C GLU A 67 -3.94 -17.65 -4.36
N MET A 68 -2.67 -17.51 -4.74
CA MET A 68 -1.72 -16.67 -4.00
C MET A 68 -2.14 -15.20 -3.97
N GLY A 69 -2.61 -14.65 -5.09
CA GLY A 69 -3.11 -13.28 -5.14
C GLY A 69 -4.34 -13.08 -4.26
N ARG A 70 -5.25 -14.06 -4.25
CA ARG A 70 -6.43 -14.07 -3.38
C ARG A 70 -6.05 -14.09 -1.89
N ASP A 71 -5.12 -14.95 -1.51
CA ASP A 71 -4.69 -15.08 -0.10
C ASP A 71 -3.96 -13.83 0.39
N ILE A 72 -3.07 -13.27 -0.43
CA ILE A 72 -2.33 -12.04 -0.07
C ILE A 72 -3.29 -10.85 0.07
N THR A 73 -4.26 -10.71 -0.84
CA THR A 73 -5.25 -9.62 -0.74
C THR A 73 -6.22 -9.81 0.41
N ALA A 74 -6.50 -11.04 0.83
CA ALA A 74 -7.27 -11.32 2.04
C ALA A 74 -6.57 -10.79 3.31
N LEU A 75 -5.24 -10.78 3.37
CA LEU A 75 -4.49 -10.19 4.49
C LEU A 75 -4.74 -8.69 4.65
N GLY A 76 -4.98 -7.97 3.54
CA GLY A 76 -5.35 -6.56 3.54
C GLY A 76 -6.82 -6.28 3.86
N GLY A 77 -7.62 -7.32 4.08
CA GLY A 77 -9.04 -7.19 4.37
C GLY A 77 -9.32 -6.64 5.76
N VAL A 78 -10.45 -5.95 5.92
CA VAL A 78 -10.88 -5.34 7.20
C VAL A 78 -10.84 -6.35 8.36
N ALA A 79 -11.31 -7.58 8.13
CA ALA A 79 -11.32 -8.61 9.18
C ALA A 79 -9.91 -8.96 9.66
N VAL A 80 -8.98 -9.26 8.74
CA VAL A 80 -7.60 -9.65 9.08
C VAL A 80 -6.84 -8.49 9.71
N LEU A 81 -6.97 -7.28 9.16
CA LEU A 81 -6.35 -6.08 9.72
C LEU A 81 -6.89 -5.75 11.12
N THR A 82 -8.20 -5.90 11.36
CA THR A 82 -8.80 -5.66 12.67
C THR A 82 -8.27 -6.65 13.70
N ILE A 83 -8.27 -7.95 13.38
CA ILE A 83 -7.76 -8.99 14.26
C ILE A 83 -6.28 -8.76 14.56
N THR A 84 -5.47 -8.47 13.54
CA THR A 84 -4.03 -8.26 13.70
C THR A 84 -3.75 -7.04 14.58
N THR A 85 -4.47 -5.93 14.35
CA THR A 85 -4.37 -4.72 15.17
C THR A 85 -4.72 -5.00 16.63
N LEU A 86 -5.84 -5.70 16.87
CA LEU A 86 -6.26 -6.07 18.22
C LEU A 86 -5.25 -7.01 18.89
N ILE A 87 -4.68 -7.98 18.17
CA ILE A 87 -3.64 -8.86 18.71
C ILE A 87 -2.44 -8.03 19.16
N ILE A 88 -1.96 -7.10 18.32
CA ILE A 88 -0.81 -6.24 18.62
C ILE A 88 -1.12 -5.31 19.82
N GLU A 89 -2.29 -4.69 19.85
CA GLU A 89 -2.74 -3.84 20.96
C GLU A 89 -2.86 -4.62 22.28
N VAL A 90 -3.37 -5.86 22.20
CA VAL A 90 -3.57 -6.72 23.37
C VAL A 90 -2.27 -7.39 23.83
N VAL A 91 -1.17 -7.36 23.05
CA VAL A 91 0.14 -7.83 23.53
C VAL A 91 0.54 -6.98 24.74
N PRO A 92 0.49 -7.54 25.96
CA PRO A 92 0.84 -6.78 27.15
C PRO A 92 2.34 -6.51 27.09
N GLU A 93 2.73 -5.26 27.30
CA GLU A 93 4.11 -4.88 27.54
C GLU A 93 4.65 -5.73 28.69
N ASN A 94 5.44 -6.76 28.34
CA ASN A 94 6.06 -7.66 29.30
C ASN A 94 7.04 -6.83 30.13
N ARG A 95 6.57 -6.45 31.32
CA ARG A 95 7.29 -5.72 32.35
C ARG A 95 8.67 -6.35 32.57
N THR A 96 9.74 -5.74 32.08
CA THR A 96 11.09 -6.00 32.61
C THR A 96 11.22 -5.27 33.93
N VAL A 97 10.73 -5.89 35.00
CA VAL A 97 11.15 -5.59 36.37
C VAL A 97 12.38 -6.45 36.65
N GLY A 98 13.52 -5.78 36.86
CA GLY A 98 14.78 -6.34 37.34
C GLY A 98 15.63 -5.19 37.85
#